data_AF-A0A2Z4LRL6-F1
#
_entry.id   AF-A0A2Z4LRL6-F1
#
_cell.length_a   1.000
_cell.length_b   1.000
_cell.length_c   1.000
_cell.angle_alpha   90.00
_cell.angle_beta   90.00
_cell.angle_gamma   90.00
#
_symmetry.space_group_name_H-M   'P 1'
#
loop_
_entity.id
_entity.type
_entity.pdbx_description
1 polymer ?
#
loop_
_entity_poly.entity_id
_entity_poly.type
_entity_poly.pdbx_seq_one_letter_code
_entity_poly.pdbx_strand_id
1 'polypeptide(L)'
;MNQTYIKPYFTLLSASLFLMGCGATSLVSTPVENIDAVPLKISELTEAEKKTWGHADLIADTIPGMSVDKAYTEIIKNKSGKTVIVAVVDSGMDLEHEDLDDVLWTNKGERPNNGKDDDGNGYVDDIHGYNFLGEAYHEQLEYVRMLRLNIGDASARGKARLKLDEEYPKALQNKKQYEQIFQVVKNADAMVRKELGKDSYTKKDLSAIDAKTEEMQQSIAVLTQMFTYGDDIDTVKEELEEGITYFTEQVNYNLNKDFNGRKPVGDDPYDINDKSYGNGNPKNRVDSESHGTHVAGIIAAERNNGKGVNGVAKNVKLMSIRAVPNGDEYDKDIALAIRYAVDNGAKIINCSFGKSFSPNAEWVYNAIQYAASRDVLIVHAAGNDGDNLDNMENPNYPNDHKFADTEFANNVITVGALTSDYGSKMVANFSNYGKQNVDVFAPGDAIYSTLPNNDYDFQGGTSMAAPAVSGVAALIRSYYPQLSASQVKQIIIQSGLSSKSSVIVAGDETKATTFDKISKSGKMVNAYNALIFAEQISKGKMTLTNNTK
;
A
#
# COMPACT_ATOMS: atom_id res chain seq x y z
N MET A 1 -26.94 83.66 -29.71
CA MET A 1 -25.78 83.01 -29.08
C MET A 1 -26.31 82.07 -27.99
N ASN A 2 -25.94 80.79 -28.08
CA ASN A 2 -26.15 79.67 -27.14
C ASN A 2 -27.61 79.38 -26.72
N GLN A 3 -28.37 78.57 -27.48
CA GLN A 3 -28.45 77.10 -27.48
C GLN A 3 -28.73 76.43 -26.13
N THR A 4 -29.92 75.87 -25.98
CA THR A 4 -30.11 74.52 -25.42
C THR A 4 -31.35 73.87 -26.02
N TYR A 5 -31.16 72.67 -26.56
CA TYR A 5 -32.09 71.93 -27.42
C TYR A 5 -33.07 71.05 -26.64
N ILE A 6 -34.25 70.93 -27.24
CA ILE A 6 -35.41 70.14 -26.87
C ILE A 6 -35.16 68.65 -27.19
N LYS A 7 -35.59 67.73 -26.32
CA LYS A 7 -35.82 66.31 -26.65
C LYS A 7 -37.32 66.00 -26.60
N PRO A 8 -37.89 65.36 -27.62
CA PRO A 8 -39.14 64.61 -27.48
C PRO A 8 -38.91 63.10 -27.57
N TYR A 9 -39.82 62.39 -26.91
CA TYR A 9 -40.04 60.95 -26.93
C TYR A 9 -40.33 60.44 -28.35
N PHE A 10 -39.81 59.25 -28.69
CA PHE A 10 -40.45 58.37 -29.67
C PHE A 10 -40.14 56.90 -29.36
N THR A 11 -41.23 56.14 -29.19
CA THR A 11 -41.34 54.69 -29.13
C THR A 11 -41.14 54.04 -30.50
N LEU A 12 -40.40 52.93 -30.56
CA LEU A 12 -40.47 51.89 -31.62
C LEU A 12 -40.06 50.56 -30.95
N LEU A 13 -40.99 49.62 -30.78
CA LEU A 13 -41.43 48.55 -31.70
C LEU A 13 -40.55 47.29 -31.62
N SER A 14 -41.23 46.23 -31.21
CA SER A 14 -40.86 44.81 -31.16
C SER A 14 -40.25 44.24 -32.44
N ALA A 15 -39.25 43.37 -32.30
CA ALA A 15 -39.21 41.99 -32.83
C ALA A 15 -37.75 41.49 -32.99
N SER A 16 -37.30 40.60 -32.10
CA SER A 16 -36.39 39.49 -32.44
C SER A 16 -36.26 38.56 -31.22
N LEU A 17 -37.14 37.54 -31.14
CA LEU A 17 -36.82 36.34 -30.38
C LEU A 17 -35.71 35.60 -31.13
N PHE A 18 -34.46 35.83 -30.74
CA PHE A 18 -33.42 34.82 -30.96
C PHE A 18 -33.55 33.80 -29.83
N LEU A 19 -33.91 32.58 -30.22
CA LEU A 19 -33.78 31.39 -29.40
C LEU A 19 -32.30 31.24 -29.01
N MET A 20 -31.94 31.70 -27.81
CA MET A 20 -30.75 31.21 -27.12
C MET A 20 -31.02 29.75 -26.74
N GLY A 21 -30.71 28.85 -27.66
CA GLY A 21 -30.42 27.48 -27.32
C GLY A 21 -29.13 27.48 -26.49
N CYS A 22 -29.26 27.64 -25.17
CA CYS A 22 -28.23 27.24 -24.22
C CYS A 22 -28.15 25.71 -24.25
N GLY A 23 -27.57 25.15 -25.31
CA GLY A 23 -26.96 23.84 -25.22
C GLY A 23 -25.81 23.99 -24.24
N ALA A 24 -25.98 23.49 -23.02
CA ALA A 24 -24.87 23.29 -22.11
C ALA A 24 -23.83 22.46 -22.87
N THR A 25 -22.72 23.08 -23.25
CA THR A 25 -21.57 22.36 -23.78
C THR A 25 -21.10 21.45 -22.65
N SER A 26 -21.47 20.17 -22.72
CA SER A 26 -20.87 19.17 -21.85
C SER A 26 -19.38 19.18 -22.19
N LEU A 27 -18.54 19.71 -21.29
CA LEU A 27 -17.10 19.54 -21.36
C LEU A 27 -16.84 18.03 -21.46
N VAL A 28 -16.33 17.60 -22.62
CA VAL A 28 -15.92 16.22 -22.84
C VAL A 28 -14.55 16.08 -22.20
N SER A 29 -14.46 15.39 -21.07
CA SER A 29 -13.18 15.02 -20.48
C SER A 29 -12.48 14.03 -21.41
N THR A 30 -11.24 14.34 -21.78
CA THR A 30 -10.39 13.49 -22.62
C THR A 30 -9.32 12.80 -21.76
N PRO A 31 -9.02 11.52 -21.98
CA PRO A 31 -7.91 10.86 -21.30
C PRO A 31 -6.58 11.60 -21.50
N VAL A 32 -5.73 11.55 -20.50
CA VAL A 32 -4.33 12.00 -20.56
C VAL A 32 -3.53 10.98 -21.36
N GLU A 33 -2.75 11.45 -22.35
CA GLU A 33 -1.89 10.66 -23.22
C GLU A 33 -0.56 11.39 -23.49
N ASN A 34 0.42 10.70 -24.06
CA ASN A 34 1.71 11.26 -24.54
C ASN A 34 2.54 12.00 -23.47
N ILE A 35 2.76 11.36 -22.33
CA ILE A 35 3.49 11.93 -21.18
C ILE A 35 5.01 12.03 -21.37
N ASP A 36 5.60 11.43 -22.41
CA ASP A 36 7.06 11.43 -22.61
C ASP A 36 7.64 12.80 -23.00
N ALA A 37 6.78 13.78 -23.32
CA ALA A 37 7.19 15.17 -23.54
C ALA A 37 7.25 16.00 -22.24
N VAL A 38 6.83 15.43 -21.11
CA VAL A 38 6.86 16.12 -19.81
C VAL A 38 8.31 16.31 -19.37
N PRO A 39 8.74 17.54 -19.04
CA PRO A 39 10.08 17.77 -18.54
C PRO A 39 10.27 17.07 -17.19
N LEU A 40 11.46 16.52 -16.97
CA LEU A 40 11.82 15.94 -15.68
C LEU A 40 11.83 17.04 -14.61
N LYS A 41 11.17 16.77 -13.47
CA LYS A 41 11.34 17.60 -12.29
C LYS A 41 12.75 17.40 -11.74
N ILE A 42 13.53 18.48 -11.68
CA ILE A 42 14.93 18.45 -11.18
C ILE A 42 15.09 19.12 -9.82
N SER A 43 14.05 19.80 -9.34
CA SER A 43 14.00 20.38 -8.01
C SER A 43 13.46 19.37 -7.01
N GLU A 44 13.98 19.40 -5.78
CA GLU A 44 13.41 18.64 -4.66
C GLU A 44 11.93 18.99 -4.45
N LEU A 45 11.16 18.00 -4.00
CA LEU A 45 9.78 18.20 -3.60
C LEU A 45 9.73 19.04 -2.32
N THR A 46 8.79 19.98 -2.29
CA THR A 46 8.41 20.63 -1.04
C THR A 46 7.78 19.62 -0.07
N GLU A 47 7.78 19.90 1.23
CA GLU A 47 7.16 19.01 2.23
C GLU A 47 5.68 18.72 1.94
N ALA A 48 4.93 19.71 1.45
CA ALA A 48 3.54 19.52 1.04
C ALA A 48 3.43 18.56 -0.16
N GLU A 49 4.30 18.72 -1.17
CA GLU A 49 4.33 17.82 -2.32
C GLU A 49 4.74 16.39 -1.91
N LYS A 50 5.74 16.23 -1.03
CA LYS A 50 6.13 14.89 -0.52
C LYS A 50 4.95 14.19 0.14
N LYS A 51 4.16 14.89 0.97
CA LYS A 51 3.02 14.29 1.67
C LYS A 51 1.85 13.91 0.74
N THR A 52 1.76 14.48 -0.46
CA THR A 52 0.62 14.26 -1.37
C THR A 52 1.01 13.82 -2.77
N TRP A 53 2.26 13.44 -3.02
CA TRP A 53 2.79 13.24 -4.38
C TRP A 53 2.01 12.17 -5.16
N GLY A 54 1.53 11.12 -4.48
CA GLY A 54 0.75 10.05 -5.10
C GLY A 54 -0.59 10.53 -5.70
N HIS A 55 -1.08 11.70 -5.29
CA HIS A 55 -2.31 12.31 -5.80
C HIS A 55 -2.10 13.27 -6.98
N ALA A 56 -0.86 13.69 -7.21
CA ALA A 56 -0.48 14.67 -8.23
C ALA A 56 -0.79 14.19 -9.65
N ASP A 57 -0.86 15.13 -10.59
CA ASP A 57 -1.01 14.89 -12.03
C ASP A 57 0.33 15.10 -12.74
N LEU A 58 0.80 14.08 -13.46
CA LEU A 58 2.10 14.14 -14.12
C LEU A 58 2.25 15.30 -15.12
N ILE A 59 1.19 15.69 -15.83
CA ILE A 59 1.26 16.79 -16.81
C ILE A 59 1.30 18.14 -16.10
N ALA A 60 0.44 18.34 -15.09
CA ALA A 60 0.33 19.61 -14.39
C ALA A 60 1.47 19.85 -13.39
N ASP A 61 1.87 18.80 -12.66
CA ASP A 61 2.72 18.90 -11.48
C ASP A 61 4.13 18.35 -11.71
N THR A 62 4.37 17.69 -12.86
CA THR A 62 5.62 16.97 -13.21
C THR A 62 5.99 15.82 -12.25
N ILE A 63 5.02 15.37 -11.44
CA ILE A 63 5.14 14.31 -10.45
C ILE A 63 4.31 13.09 -10.91
N PRO A 64 4.84 11.86 -10.92
CA PRO A 64 4.16 10.67 -11.45
C PRO A 64 3.09 10.10 -10.49
N GLY A 65 2.19 10.96 -10.00
CA GLY A 65 1.01 10.57 -9.23
C GLY A 65 -0.12 10.02 -10.11
N MET A 66 -1.20 9.60 -9.47
CA MET A 66 -2.35 8.97 -10.15
C MET A 66 -3.42 9.97 -10.63
N SER A 67 -3.15 11.28 -10.63
CA SER A 67 -4.12 12.34 -10.95
C SER A 67 -5.39 12.29 -10.09
N VAL A 68 -5.27 11.92 -8.81
CA VAL A 68 -6.41 11.79 -7.88
C VAL A 68 -7.08 13.13 -7.64
N ASP A 69 -6.30 14.17 -7.32
CA ASP A 69 -6.86 15.49 -7.00
C ASP A 69 -7.53 16.13 -8.22
N LYS A 70 -6.98 15.89 -9.42
CA LYS A 70 -7.61 16.27 -10.69
C LYS A 70 -8.92 15.53 -10.93
N ALA A 71 -8.97 14.22 -10.65
CA ALA A 71 -10.20 13.43 -10.75
C ALA A 71 -11.31 13.99 -9.83
N TYR A 72 -10.97 14.39 -8.60
CA TYR A 72 -11.89 15.06 -7.70
C TYR A 72 -12.37 16.40 -8.24
N THR A 73 -11.45 17.22 -8.73
CA THR A 73 -11.74 18.59 -9.19
C THR A 73 -12.56 18.64 -10.47
N GLU A 74 -12.31 17.73 -11.41
CA GLU A 74 -12.85 17.82 -12.77
C GLU A 74 -13.98 16.83 -13.06
N ILE A 75 -13.87 15.58 -12.60
CA ILE A 75 -14.81 14.50 -12.95
C ILE A 75 -15.83 14.26 -11.85
N ILE A 76 -15.37 14.12 -10.61
CA ILE A 76 -16.22 13.79 -9.47
C ILE A 76 -17.00 15.04 -9.05
N LYS A 77 -16.33 16.16 -8.74
CA LYS A 77 -16.96 17.40 -8.28
C LYS A 77 -18.00 17.09 -7.18
N ASN A 78 -19.26 17.43 -7.47
CA ASN A 78 -20.40 17.24 -6.58
C ASN A 78 -21.20 15.96 -6.87
N LYS A 79 -20.69 15.03 -7.70
CA LYS A 79 -21.34 13.74 -7.94
C LYS A 79 -21.41 12.95 -6.63
N SER A 80 -22.59 12.39 -6.38
CA SER A 80 -22.79 11.40 -5.31
C SER A 80 -22.40 10.01 -5.82
N GLY A 81 -21.69 9.26 -4.99
CA GLY A 81 -21.32 7.88 -5.24
C GLY A 81 -22.03 6.94 -4.27
N LYS A 82 -21.97 5.65 -4.54
CA LYS A 82 -22.43 4.60 -3.63
C LYS A 82 -21.31 4.24 -2.65
N THR A 83 -21.69 3.88 -1.43
CA THR A 83 -20.74 3.36 -0.45
C THR A 83 -20.21 2.01 -0.91
N VAL A 84 -18.88 1.87 -0.90
CA VAL A 84 -18.17 0.64 -1.24
C VAL A 84 -17.49 0.10 0.01
N ILE A 85 -17.69 -1.18 0.30
CA ILE A 85 -16.95 -1.85 1.37
C ILE A 85 -15.61 -2.33 0.79
N VAL A 86 -14.52 -1.91 1.42
CA VAL A 86 -13.15 -2.34 1.11
C VAL A 86 -12.62 -3.09 2.32
N ALA A 87 -12.28 -4.36 2.16
CA ALA A 87 -11.64 -5.13 3.20
C ALA A 87 -10.12 -4.95 3.13
N VAL A 88 -9.49 -4.73 4.29
CA VAL A 88 -8.04 -4.65 4.45
C VAL A 88 -7.60 -5.91 5.20
N VAL A 89 -7.05 -6.88 4.46
CA VAL A 89 -6.49 -8.10 5.04
C VAL A 89 -5.02 -7.84 5.33
N ASP A 90 -4.70 -7.64 6.60
CA ASP A 90 -3.40 -7.10 7.03
C ASP A 90 -3.12 -7.47 8.50
N SER A 91 -2.28 -6.67 9.15
CA SER A 91 -1.93 -6.66 10.57
C SER A 91 -2.99 -5.98 11.46
N GLY A 92 -4.21 -5.78 10.95
CA GLY A 92 -5.22 -4.99 11.64
C GLY A 92 -4.94 -3.49 11.54
N MET A 93 -5.88 -2.67 11.99
CA MET A 93 -5.79 -1.22 11.89
C MET A 93 -6.25 -0.56 13.20
N ASP A 94 -5.74 0.62 13.48
CA ASP A 94 -6.20 1.41 14.61
C ASP A 94 -7.62 1.93 14.36
N LEU A 95 -8.59 1.27 15.00
CA LEU A 95 -10.03 1.57 14.88
C LEU A 95 -10.43 2.89 15.56
N GLU A 96 -9.51 3.53 16.28
CA GLU A 96 -9.75 4.78 17.00
C GLU A 96 -9.02 5.97 16.37
N HIS A 97 -8.38 5.75 15.21
CA HIS A 97 -7.63 6.77 14.51
C HIS A 97 -8.54 7.89 14.02
N GLU A 98 -8.17 9.14 14.32
CA GLU A 98 -8.98 10.34 14.13
C GLU A 98 -9.25 10.78 12.68
N ASP A 99 -8.73 10.00 11.74
CA ASP A 99 -8.77 10.21 10.29
C ASP A 99 -9.40 8.99 9.58
N LEU A 100 -9.80 7.97 10.36
CA LEU A 100 -10.40 6.72 9.89
C LEU A 100 -11.76 6.42 10.54
N ASP A 101 -12.14 7.10 11.62
CA ASP A 101 -13.29 6.75 12.46
C ASP A 101 -14.64 6.85 11.73
N ASP A 102 -14.83 7.82 10.83
CA ASP A 102 -16.07 7.91 10.03
C ASP A 102 -16.07 6.98 8.80
N VAL A 103 -14.97 6.30 8.49
CA VAL A 103 -14.88 5.38 7.34
C VAL A 103 -14.83 3.91 7.74
N LEU A 104 -14.97 3.54 9.02
CA LEU A 104 -15.05 2.13 9.40
C LEU A 104 -16.38 1.48 8.98
N TRP A 105 -16.28 0.25 8.45
CA TRP A 105 -17.40 -0.67 8.27
C TRP A 105 -17.87 -1.16 9.64
N THR A 106 -19.17 -1.38 9.78
CA THR A 106 -19.76 -1.92 11.01
C THR A 106 -20.70 -3.06 10.66
N ASN A 107 -20.48 -4.24 11.24
CA ASN A 107 -21.45 -5.32 11.21
C ASN A 107 -22.68 -4.91 12.03
N LYS A 108 -23.80 -4.68 11.36
CA LYS A 108 -25.07 -4.31 12.01
C LYS A 108 -25.83 -5.51 12.57
N GLY A 109 -25.39 -6.73 12.23
CA GLY A 109 -25.93 -7.98 12.76
C GLY A 109 -25.46 -8.25 14.20
N GLU A 110 -24.31 -7.70 14.58
CA GLU A 110 -23.70 -7.93 15.88
C GLU A 110 -24.05 -6.89 16.94
N ARG A 111 -24.05 -7.32 18.21
CA ARG A 111 -24.08 -6.43 19.37
C ARG A 111 -22.70 -6.44 20.03
N PRO A 112 -22.03 -5.28 20.14
CA PRO A 112 -20.67 -5.21 20.66
C PRO A 112 -20.49 -5.86 22.03
N ASN A 113 -19.41 -6.65 22.17
CA ASN A 113 -18.85 -7.16 23.42
C ASN A 113 -19.82 -8.04 24.23
N ASN A 114 -20.63 -8.86 23.56
CA ASN A 114 -21.55 -9.76 24.25
C ASN A 114 -21.09 -11.23 24.27
N GLY A 115 -19.98 -11.55 23.59
CA GLY A 115 -19.38 -12.88 23.54
C GLY A 115 -20.15 -13.86 22.68
N LYS A 116 -20.98 -13.38 21.74
CA LYS A 116 -21.82 -14.21 20.86
C LYS A 116 -21.65 -13.79 19.41
N ASP A 117 -21.95 -14.73 18.55
CA ASP A 117 -22.21 -14.53 17.13
C ASP A 117 -23.73 -14.31 17.01
N ASP A 118 -24.14 -13.03 16.98
CA ASP A 118 -25.55 -12.64 16.99
C ASP A 118 -26.19 -12.80 15.60
N ASP A 119 -25.42 -12.67 14.53
CA ASP A 119 -25.91 -12.79 13.15
C ASP A 119 -25.80 -14.21 12.57
N GLY A 120 -25.09 -15.10 13.26
CA GLY A 120 -24.92 -16.51 12.92
C GLY A 120 -23.94 -16.74 11.77
N ASN A 121 -23.04 -15.79 11.49
CA ASN A 121 -22.06 -15.87 10.40
C ASN A 121 -20.82 -16.73 10.74
N GLY A 122 -20.68 -17.16 12.00
CA GLY A 122 -19.59 -17.97 12.52
C GLY A 122 -18.48 -17.19 13.22
N TYR A 123 -18.59 -15.87 13.33
CA TYR A 123 -17.56 -14.96 13.83
C TYR A 123 -18.09 -14.15 15.01
N VAL A 124 -17.58 -14.46 16.21
CA VAL A 124 -18.06 -13.83 17.45
C VAL A 124 -17.62 -12.37 17.55
N ASP A 125 -18.57 -11.47 17.82
CA ASP A 125 -18.36 -10.03 18.05
C ASP A 125 -17.57 -9.31 16.93
N ASP A 126 -17.76 -9.67 15.64
CA ASP A 126 -17.01 -9.15 14.49
C ASP A 126 -17.42 -7.72 14.04
N ILE A 127 -17.48 -6.76 14.98
CA ILE A 127 -18.08 -5.43 14.81
C ILE A 127 -17.48 -4.62 13.66
N HIS A 128 -16.15 -4.53 13.57
CA HIS A 128 -15.47 -3.76 12.52
C HIS A 128 -14.66 -4.65 11.57
N GLY A 129 -14.88 -5.96 11.66
CA GLY A 129 -14.11 -7.00 11.01
C GLY A 129 -13.63 -8.06 12.01
N TYR A 130 -12.67 -8.90 11.61
CA TYR A 130 -12.30 -10.09 12.39
C TYR A 130 -10.79 -10.30 12.49
N ASN A 131 -10.35 -10.89 13.60
CA ASN A 131 -8.96 -11.22 13.88
C ASN A 131 -8.75 -12.74 13.90
N PHE A 132 -8.10 -13.25 12.86
CA PHE A 132 -7.73 -14.65 12.69
C PHE A 132 -6.48 -15.05 13.49
N LEU A 133 -5.72 -14.08 14.00
CA LEU A 133 -4.52 -14.34 14.80
C LEU A 133 -4.82 -14.47 16.29
N GLY A 134 -6.03 -14.17 16.75
CA GLY A 134 -6.36 -14.17 18.18
C GLY A 134 -5.35 -13.33 18.98
N GLU A 135 -4.64 -13.98 19.91
CA GLU A 135 -3.61 -13.34 20.74
C GLU A 135 -2.19 -13.46 20.17
N ALA A 136 -2.00 -14.09 19.01
CA ALA A 136 -0.70 -14.21 18.37
C ALA A 136 -0.22 -12.88 17.76
N TYR A 137 1.09 -12.65 17.87
CA TYR A 137 1.76 -11.49 17.29
C TYR A 137 3.02 -11.92 16.55
N HIS A 138 4.03 -12.42 17.27
CA HIS A 138 5.22 -12.99 16.66
C HIS A 138 4.91 -14.37 16.10
N GLU A 139 5.30 -14.60 14.85
CA GLU A 139 5.19 -15.87 14.14
C GLU A 139 6.47 -16.17 13.36
N GLN A 140 6.65 -17.46 13.07
CA GLN A 140 7.71 -17.91 12.18
C GLN A 140 7.42 -17.53 10.72
N LEU A 141 8.46 -17.34 9.90
CA LEU A 141 8.30 -17.37 8.44
C LEU A 141 7.85 -18.76 7.98
N GLU A 142 7.12 -18.86 6.87
CA GLU A 142 6.50 -20.11 6.43
C GLU A 142 7.54 -21.20 6.21
N TYR A 143 8.66 -20.87 5.56
CA TYR A 143 9.71 -21.84 5.29
C TYR A 143 10.36 -22.38 6.58
N VAL A 144 10.34 -21.63 7.68
CA VAL A 144 10.83 -22.07 9.00
C VAL A 144 9.80 -23.02 9.63
N ARG A 145 8.50 -22.66 9.56
CA ARG A 145 7.39 -23.53 9.98
C ARG A 145 7.42 -24.86 9.25
N MET A 146 7.66 -24.82 7.94
CA MET A 146 7.75 -26.02 7.10
C MET A 146 8.77 -27.04 7.61
N LEU A 147 9.91 -26.54 8.08
CA LEU A 147 11.00 -27.37 8.60
C LEU A 147 10.73 -27.86 10.01
N ARG A 148 10.13 -27.03 10.88
CA ARG A 148 9.75 -27.41 12.24
C ARG A 148 8.67 -28.49 12.24
N LEU A 149 7.66 -28.33 11.42
CA LEU A 149 6.47 -29.20 11.37
C LEU A 149 6.59 -30.33 10.34
N ASN A 150 7.67 -30.34 9.56
CA ASN A 150 7.89 -31.31 8.49
C ASN A 150 6.75 -31.36 7.46
N ILE A 151 6.26 -30.20 7.03
CA ILE A 151 5.20 -30.05 6.01
C ILE A 151 5.77 -29.65 4.65
N GLY A 152 5.00 -29.88 3.58
CA GLY A 152 5.46 -29.74 2.19
C GLY A 152 6.26 -30.95 1.69
N ASP A 153 6.56 -30.98 0.39
CA ASP A 153 7.37 -32.05 -0.19
C ASP A 153 8.88 -31.92 0.13
N ALA A 154 9.66 -32.95 -0.20
CA ALA A 154 11.09 -32.98 0.09
C ALA A 154 11.89 -31.89 -0.65
N SER A 155 11.47 -31.50 -1.86
CA SER A 155 12.11 -30.46 -2.66
C SER A 155 11.87 -29.09 -2.03
N ALA A 156 10.62 -28.79 -1.68
CA ALA A 156 10.23 -27.54 -1.03
C ALA A 156 10.92 -27.38 0.33
N ARG A 157 10.99 -28.45 1.14
CA ARG A 157 11.77 -28.44 2.40
C ARG A 157 13.27 -28.30 2.16
N GLY A 158 13.79 -28.79 1.04
CA GLY A 158 15.18 -28.55 0.62
C GLY A 158 15.44 -27.06 0.37
N LYS A 159 14.58 -26.39 -0.41
CA LYS A 159 14.66 -24.93 -0.64
C LYS A 159 14.52 -24.13 0.66
N ALA A 160 13.56 -24.51 1.51
CA ALA A 160 13.36 -23.89 2.82
C ALA A 160 14.58 -24.03 3.74
N ARG A 161 15.27 -25.19 3.72
CA ARG A 161 16.52 -25.40 4.47
C ARG A 161 17.62 -24.47 3.97
N LEU A 162 17.82 -24.37 2.66
CA LEU A 162 18.85 -23.49 2.08
C LEU A 162 18.62 -22.03 2.47
N LYS A 163 17.39 -21.53 2.35
CA LYS A 163 17.04 -20.15 2.74
C LYS A 163 17.30 -19.89 4.22
N LEU A 164 16.91 -20.82 5.10
CA LEU A 164 17.15 -20.65 6.54
C LEU A 164 18.62 -20.69 6.92
N ASP A 165 19.38 -21.61 6.32
CA ASP A 165 20.81 -21.77 6.58
C ASP A 165 21.60 -20.55 6.08
N GLU A 166 21.06 -19.79 5.11
CA GLU A 166 21.56 -18.51 4.66
C GLU A 166 21.15 -17.34 5.57
N GLU A 167 19.86 -17.21 5.89
CA GLU A 167 19.31 -16.01 6.54
C GLU A 167 19.58 -15.96 8.05
N TYR A 168 19.49 -17.09 8.76
CA TYR A 168 19.65 -17.10 10.21
C TYR A 168 21.05 -16.62 10.66
N PRO A 169 22.17 -17.10 10.09
CA PRO A 169 23.49 -16.60 10.45
C PRO A 169 23.69 -15.12 10.10
N LYS A 170 23.13 -14.64 8.97
CA LYS A 170 23.17 -13.24 8.57
C LYS A 170 22.43 -12.35 9.56
N ALA A 171 21.20 -12.72 9.94
CA ALA A 171 20.42 -11.99 10.94
C ALA A 171 21.14 -11.93 12.30
N LEU A 172 21.74 -13.05 12.73
CA LEU A 172 22.52 -13.09 13.97
C LEU A 172 23.78 -12.20 13.90
N GLN A 173 24.45 -12.15 12.75
CA GLN A 173 25.60 -11.27 12.55
C GLN A 173 25.19 -9.80 12.53
N ASN A 174 24.14 -9.45 11.78
CA ASN A 174 23.62 -8.09 11.69
C ASN A 174 23.16 -7.58 13.06
N LYS A 175 22.45 -8.40 13.84
CA LYS A 175 22.09 -8.09 15.22
C LYS A 175 23.32 -7.65 16.03
N LYS A 176 24.36 -8.49 16.06
CA LYS A 176 25.60 -8.20 16.80
C LYS A 176 26.29 -6.93 16.31
N GLN A 177 26.28 -6.69 15.00
CA GLN A 177 26.88 -5.51 14.40
C GLN A 177 26.12 -4.24 14.82
N TYR A 178 24.79 -4.24 14.75
CA TYR A 178 23.97 -3.12 15.19
C TYR A 178 24.11 -2.85 16.70
N GLU A 179 24.10 -3.90 17.53
CA GLU A 179 24.35 -3.77 18.98
C GLU A 179 25.73 -3.13 19.27
N GLN A 180 26.77 -3.51 18.52
CA GLN A 180 28.10 -2.93 18.66
C GLN A 180 28.14 -1.46 18.23
N ILE A 181 27.56 -1.13 17.07
CA ILE A 181 27.49 0.25 16.57
C ILE A 181 26.75 1.12 17.58
N PHE A 182 25.57 0.68 18.02
CA PHE A 182 24.76 1.39 18.99
C PHE A 182 25.54 1.67 20.29
N GLN A 183 26.24 0.67 20.83
CA GLN A 183 27.01 0.86 22.06
C GLN A 183 28.18 1.84 21.88
N VAL A 184 28.85 1.83 20.72
CA VAL A 184 29.92 2.78 20.39
C VAL A 184 29.36 4.19 20.25
N VAL A 185 28.26 4.37 19.50
CA VAL A 185 27.60 5.67 19.31
C VAL A 185 27.10 6.23 20.63
N LYS A 186 26.42 5.41 21.45
CA LYS A 186 25.92 5.80 22.77
C LYS A 186 27.02 6.26 23.71
N ASN A 187 28.17 5.58 23.72
CA ASN A 187 29.30 5.96 24.55
C ASN A 187 29.95 7.26 24.06
N ALA A 188 30.16 7.39 22.75
CA ALA A 188 30.70 8.59 22.14
C ALA A 188 29.80 9.81 22.40
N ASP A 189 28.49 9.65 22.25
CA ASP A 189 27.48 10.68 22.50
C ASP A 189 27.53 11.15 23.97
N ALA A 190 27.55 10.20 24.92
CA ALA A 190 27.65 10.53 26.34
C ALA A 190 28.93 11.33 26.67
N MET A 191 30.07 10.98 26.06
CA MET A 191 31.33 11.70 26.22
C MET A 191 31.27 13.12 25.66
N VAL A 192 30.74 13.28 24.45
CA VAL A 192 30.64 14.59 23.80
C VAL A 192 29.65 15.51 24.51
N ARG A 193 28.49 15.01 24.93
CA ARG A 193 27.52 15.77 25.74
C ARG A 193 28.16 16.30 27.01
N LYS A 194 28.96 15.46 27.67
CA LYS A 194 29.70 15.84 28.88
C LYS A 194 30.77 16.90 28.61
N GLU A 195 31.53 16.79 27.53
CA GLU A 195 32.56 17.77 27.15
C GLU A 195 31.94 19.13 26.79
N LEU A 196 30.83 19.12 26.05
CA LEU A 196 30.13 20.33 25.63
C LEU A 196 29.26 20.94 26.74
N GLY A 197 28.87 20.15 27.75
CA GLY A 197 27.88 20.54 28.75
C GLY A 197 26.49 20.78 28.15
N LYS A 198 26.12 20.01 27.11
CA LYS A 198 24.85 20.15 26.38
C LYS A 198 24.12 18.82 26.26
N ASP A 199 22.80 18.89 26.32
CA ASP A 199 21.90 17.76 26.03
C ASP A 199 21.64 17.58 24.53
N SER A 200 22.11 18.46 23.66
CA SER A 200 22.09 18.24 22.22
C SER A 200 23.16 19.10 21.55
N TYR A 201 23.63 18.67 20.39
CA TYR A 201 24.71 19.35 19.67
C TYR A 201 24.64 19.08 18.18
N THR A 202 25.15 20.03 17.40
CA THR A 202 25.22 19.94 15.95
C THR A 202 26.57 19.38 15.49
N LYS A 203 26.64 18.99 14.21
CA LYS A 203 27.93 18.67 13.56
C LYS A 203 28.97 19.79 13.69
N LYS A 204 28.52 21.04 13.75
CA LYS A 204 29.38 22.21 13.94
C LYS A 204 29.92 22.29 15.36
N ASP A 205 29.08 22.01 16.36
CA ASP A 205 29.53 21.93 17.77
C ASP A 205 30.58 20.84 17.92
N LEU A 206 30.34 19.66 17.34
CA LEU A 206 31.26 18.53 17.37
C LEU A 206 32.63 18.88 16.76
N SER A 207 32.63 19.57 15.62
CA SER A 207 33.86 20.01 14.93
C SER A 207 34.65 21.09 15.69
N ALA A 208 34.04 21.76 16.67
CA ALA A 208 34.67 22.81 17.45
C ALA A 208 35.34 22.30 18.74
N ILE A 209 35.20 21.00 19.06
CA ILE A 209 35.81 20.38 20.24
C ILE A 209 37.33 20.29 20.06
N ASP A 210 38.09 20.85 21.00
CA ASP A 210 39.53 20.65 21.12
C ASP A 210 39.82 19.28 21.76
N ALA A 211 39.97 18.26 20.94
CA ALA A 211 40.08 16.86 21.38
C ALA A 211 41.45 16.54 22.01
N LYS A 212 41.52 16.57 23.35
CA LYS A 212 42.76 16.38 24.12
C LYS A 212 43.14 14.91 24.37
N THR A 213 42.26 13.97 24.09
CA THR A 213 42.49 12.53 24.27
C THR A 213 42.19 11.76 22.99
N GLU A 214 42.89 10.64 22.78
CA GLU A 214 42.63 9.74 21.64
C GLU A 214 41.17 9.23 21.64
N GLU A 215 40.61 8.98 22.83
CA GLU A 215 39.23 8.53 23.00
C GLU A 215 38.20 9.60 22.56
N MET A 216 38.45 10.88 22.86
CA MET A 216 37.60 11.98 22.38
C MET A 216 37.73 12.16 20.86
N GLN A 217 38.94 12.01 20.30
CA GLN A 217 39.15 12.05 18.85
C GLN A 217 38.37 10.94 18.13
N GLN A 218 38.39 9.71 18.67
CA GLN A 218 37.60 8.60 18.15
C GLN A 218 36.10 8.86 18.26
N SER A 219 35.63 9.37 19.41
CA SER A 219 34.22 9.72 19.62
C SER A 219 33.73 10.76 18.60
N ILE A 220 34.52 11.80 18.36
CA ILE A 220 34.24 12.81 17.34
C ILE A 220 34.16 12.20 15.94
N ALA A 221 35.09 11.30 15.59
CA ALA A 221 35.09 10.64 14.28
C ALA A 221 33.82 9.78 14.08
N VAL A 222 33.46 8.97 15.09
CA VAL A 222 32.24 8.15 15.08
C VAL A 222 31.01 9.02 14.89
N LEU A 223 30.83 10.06 15.71
CA LEU A 223 29.64 10.91 15.66
C LEU A 223 29.58 11.75 14.38
N THR A 224 30.73 12.18 13.87
CA THR A 224 30.81 12.87 12.56
C THR A 224 30.29 11.98 11.44
N GLN A 225 30.59 10.67 11.49
CA GLN A 225 30.05 9.68 10.57
C GLN A 225 28.54 9.48 10.81
N MET A 226 28.06 9.49 12.05
CA MET A 226 26.62 9.33 12.34
C MET A 226 25.78 10.48 11.79
N PHE A 227 26.30 11.71 11.77
CA PHE A 227 25.67 12.85 11.08
C PHE A 227 25.58 12.71 9.55
N THR A 228 26.03 11.59 8.95
CA THR A 228 25.72 11.28 7.54
C THR A 228 24.47 10.42 7.39
N TYR A 229 23.97 9.84 8.48
CA TYR A 229 22.81 8.95 8.51
C TYR A 229 21.57 9.62 9.08
N GLY A 230 21.72 10.63 9.95
CA GLY A 230 20.61 11.43 10.45
C GLY A 230 21.03 12.86 10.78
N ASP A 231 20.02 13.72 10.99
CA ASP A 231 20.23 15.15 11.29
C ASP A 231 20.75 15.38 12.73
N ASP A 232 20.44 14.45 13.63
CA ASP A 232 20.89 14.46 15.02
C ASP A 232 21.18 13.03 15.53
N ILE A 233 21.91 12.96 16.65
CA ILE A 233 22.39 11.69 17.21
C ILE A 233 21.31 10.93 17.98
N ASP A 234 20.26 11.60 18.47
CA ASP A 234 19.16 10.92 19.14
C ASP A 234 18.33 10.13 18.12
N THR A 235 17.96 10.75 17.00
CA THR A 235 17.31 10.09 15.86
C THR A 235 18.12 8.89 15.34
N VAL A 236 19.44 9.06 15.15
CA VAL A 236 20.31 7.94 14.71
C VAL A 236 20.32 6.78 15.72
N LYS A 237 20.28 7.08 17.03
CA LYS A 237 20.21 6.04 18.06
C LYS A 237 18.86 5.31 18.03
N GLU A 238 17.76 6.03 17.82
CA GLU A 238 16.42 5.44 17.67
C GLU A 238 16.38 4.48 16.47
N GLU A 239 16.86 4.89 15.30
CA GLU A 239 16.96 4.02 14.11
C GLU A 239 17.83 2.77 14.35
N LEU A 240 18.93 2.92 15.08
CA LEU A 240 19.78 1.78 15.46
C LEU A 240 19.06 0.83 16.42
N GLU A 241 18.30 1.35 17.39
CA GLU A 241 17.48 0.53 18.31
C GLU A 241 16.36 -0.21 17.58
N GLU A 242 15.72 0.42 16.60
CA GLU A 242 14.75 -0.22 15.71
C GLU A 242 15.40 -1.36 14.93
N GLY A 243 16.59 -1.14 14.35
CA GLY A 243 17.35 -2.18 13.67
C GLY A 243 17.74 -3.35 14.58
N ILE A 244 18.16 -3.07 15.83
CA ILE A 244 18.43 -4.10 16.84
C ILE A 244 17.17 -4.91 17.16
N THR A 245 16.04 -4.22 17.31
CA THR A 245 14.74 -4.84 17.58
C THR A 245 14.35 -5.76 16.44
N TYR A 246 14.40 -5.28 15.20
CA TYR A 246 14.12 -6.05 13.98
C TYR A 246 14.95 -7.34 13.92
N PHE A 247 16.29 -7.25 14.01
CA PHE A 247 17.13 -8.45 13.95
C PHE A 247 16.98 -9.36 15.17
N THR A 248 16.61 -8.81 16.33
CA THR A 248 16.29 -9.60 17.53
C THR A 248 15.02 -10.43 17.33
N GLU A 249 13.97 -9.84 16.78
CA GLU A 249 12.73 -10.55 16.48
C GLU A 249 12.93 -11.62 15.41
N GLN A 250 13.71 -11.31 14.37
CA GLN A 250 14.12 -12.29 13.35
C GLN A 250 14.78 -13.51 13.98
N VAL A 251 15.80 -13.30 14.82
CA VAL A 251 16.57 -14.41 15.44
C VAL A 251 15.75 -15.16 16.48
N ASN A 252 14.92 -14.48 17.27
CA ASN A 252 14.21 -15.08 18.39
C ASN A 252 12.89 -15.74 17.99
N TYR A 253 12.24 -15.24 16.93
CA TYR A 253 10.89 -15.64 16.55
C TYR A 253 10.79 -16.07 15.09
N ASN A 254 11.07 -15.17 14.13
CA ASN A 254 10.72 -15.42 12.73
C ASN A 254 11.54 -16.56 12.12
N LEU A 255 12.85 -16.60 12.41
CA LEU A 255 13.83 -17.58 11.93
C LEU A 255 14.12 -18.71 12.93
N ASN A 256 13.55 -18.64 14.14
CA ASN A 256 13.82 -19.58 15.21
C ASN A 256 12.98 -20.86 15.06
N LYS A 257 13.58 -21.99 14.67
CA LYS A 257 12.89 -23.28 14.51
C LYS A 257 12.18 -23.78 15.78
N ASP A 258 12.66 -23.40 16.96
CA ASP A 258 12.13 -23.88 18.24
C ASP A 258 10.97 -23.02 18.76
N PHE A 259 10.73 -21.86 18.14
CA PHE A 259 9.62 -20.98 18.50
C PHE A 259 8.29 -21.49 17.94
N ASN A 260 7.18 -21.28 18.66
CA ASN A 260 5.83 -21.56 18.19
C ASN A 260 4.86 -20.42 18.53
N GLY A 261 4.75 -19.46 17.61
CA GLY A 261 3.85 -18.31 17.70
C GLY A 261 2.37 -18.66 17.66
N ARG A 262 1.99 -19.79 17.04
CA ARG A 262 0.58 -20.15 16.84
C ARG A 262 -0.13 -20.68 18.09
N LYS A 263 0.65 -21.13 19.08
CA LYS A 263 0.12 -21.76 20.29
C LYS A 263 -1.01 -20.98 20.98
N PRO A 264 -0.97 -19.63 21.11
CA PRO A 264 -2.03 -18.86 21.75
C PRO A 264 -3.36 -18.82 20.97
N VAL A 265 -3.36 -19.11 19.66
CA VAL A 265 -4.59 -19.10 18.83
C VAL A 265 -5.47 -20.31 19.15
N GLY A 266 -4.85 -21.45 19.45
CA GLY A 266 -5.55 -22.65 19.90
C GLY A 266 -6.23 -23.45 18.79
N ASP A 267 -5.87 -23.23 17.53
CA ASP A 267 -6.41 -23.88 16.34
C ASP A 267 -5.40 -24.87 15.71
N ASP A 268 -5.85 -25.63 14.71
CA ASP A 268 -5.00 -26.33 13.75
C ASP A 268 -4.87 -25.48 12.46
N PRO A 269 -3.74 -24.78 12.24
CA PRO A 269 -3.54 -23.96 11.05
C PRO A 269 -3.45 -24.77 9.74
N TYR A 270 -3.38 -26.11 9.82
CA TYR A 270 -3.29 -27.01 8.68
C TYR A 270 -4.53 -27.89 8.48
N ASP A 271 -5.66 -27.53 9.12
CA ASP A 271 -7.00 -28.01 8.78
C ASP A 271 -7.92 -26.84 8.37
N ILE A 272 -8.24 -26.74 7.07
CA ILE A 272 -9.13 -25.70 6.53
C ILE A 272 -10.56 -25.75 7.09
N ASN A 273 -10.95 -26.84 7.75
CA ASN A 273 -12.26 -26.99 8.38
C ASN A 273 -12.27 -26.52 9.84
N ASP A 274 -11.10 -26.30 10.45
CA ASP A 274 -11.02 -25.67 11.76
C ASP A 274 -11.22 -24.16 11.61
N LYS A 275 -12.48 -23.74 11.77
CA LYS A 275 -12.97 -22.37 11.54
C LYS A 275 -13.35 -21.64 12.83
N SER A 276 -13.41 -22.33 13.96
CA SER A 276 -13.89 -21.77 15.23
C SER A 276 -12.72 -21.26 16.08
N TYR A 277 -12.05 -20.22 15.58
CA TYR A 277 -10.88 -19.59 16.22
C TYR A 277 -10.83 -18.08 15.93
N GLY A 278 -9.89 -17.38 16.57
CA GLY A 278 -9.77 -15.92 16.44
C GLY A 278 -10.71 -15.17 17.38
N ASN A 279 -10.90 -13.87 17.14
CA ASN A 279 -11.82 -13.02 17.89
C ASN A 279 -12.27 -11.78 17.09
N GLY A 280 -13.30 -11.09 17.58
CA GLY A 280 -13.86 -9.87 16.99
C GLY A 280 -13.05 -8.58 17.17
N ASN A 281 -11.77 -8.65 17.56
CA ASN A 281 -10.91 -7.47 17.72
C ASN A 281 -9.85 -7.39 16.60
N PRO A 282 -10.14 -6.75 15.46
CA PRO A 282 -9.21 -6.61 14.34
C PRO A 282 -8.30 -5.37 14.46
N LYS A 283 -8.07 -4.85 15.67
CA LYS A 283 -7.09 -3.78 15.92
C LYS A 283 -5.66 -4.33 15.83
N ASN A 284 -4.69 -3.45 15.55
CA ASN A 284 -3.28 -3.75 15.74
C ASN A 284 -3.01 -4.21 17.19
N ARG A 285 -2.08 -5.14 17.37
CA ARG A 285 -1.80 -5.79 18.65
C ARG A 285 -0.83 -5.01 19.53
N VAL A 286 0.12 -4.31 18.91
CA VAL A 286 1.11 -3.46 19.57
C VAL A 286 1.19 -2.12 18.83
N ASP A 287 1.62 -1.06 19.50
CA ASP A 287 1.65 0.29 18.93
C ASP A 287 2.57 0.40 17.71
N SER A 288 3.66 -0.36 17.68
CA SER A 288 4.59 -0.41 16.54
C SER A 288 4.05 -1.16 15.32
N GLU A 289 2.94 -1.90 15.46
CA GLU A 289 2.29 -2.61 14.35
C GLU A 289 1.40 -1.65 13.57
N SER A 290 2.04 -0.87 12.70
CA SER A 290 1.41 0.27 12.03
C SER A 290 0.93 0.01 10.61
N HIS A 291 1.35 -1.11 10.01
CA HIS A 291 1.21 -1.36 8.57
C HIS A 291 -0.24 -1.33 8.09
N GLY A 292 -1.18 -2.02 8.77
CA GLY A 292 -2.58 -2.04 8.34
C GLY A 292 -3.31 -0.70 8.53
N THR A 293 -2.92 0.09 9.54
CA THR A 293 -3.39 1.48 9.70
C THR A 293 -2.89 2.36 8.55
N HIS A 294 -1.63 2.21 8.14
CA HIS A 294 -1.05 2.97 7.03
C HIS A 294 -1.72 2.64 5.69
N VAL A 295 -1.92 1.34 5.43
CA VAL A 295 -2.65 0.83 4.27
C VAL A 295 -4.09 1.37 4.25
N ALA A 296 -4.79 1.39 5.40
CA ALA A 296 -6.14 1.92 5.52
C ALA A 296 -6.24 3.42 5.16
N GLY A 297 -5.30 4.23 5.66
CA GLY A 297 -5.22 5.66 5.38
C GLY A 297 -5.07 5.97 3.90
N ILE A 298 -4.20 5.25 3.19
CA ILE A 298 -4.01 5.41 1.74
C ILE A 298 -5.33 5.19 0.98
N ILE A 299 -6.13 4.19 1.38
CA ILE A 299 -7.39 3.88 0.71
C ILE A 299 -8.42 4.99 0.96
N ALA A 300 -8.65 5.35 2.23
CA ALA A 300 -9.87 6.06 2.61
C ALA A 300 -9.75 7.01 3.82
N ALA A 301 -8.55 7.47 4.21
CA ALA A 301 -8.45 8.57 5.16
C ALA A 301 -9.38 9.74 4.77
N GLU A 302 -9.98 10.36 5.77
CA GLU A 302 -11.10 11.27 5.58
C GLU A 302 -10.72 12.52 4.80
N ARG A 303 -11.28 12.65 3.59
CA ARG A 303 -10.89 13.77 2.74
C ARG A 303 -11.43 15.11 3.22
N ASN A 304 -10.54 16.10 3.33
CA ASN A 304 -10.80 17.51 3.66
C ASN A 304 -11.35 17.77 5.08
N ASN A 305 -11.00 16.93 6.05
CA ASN A 305 -11.33 17.16 7.47
C ASN A 305 -10.33 18.12 8.17
N GLY A 306 -9.24 18.50 7.48
CA GLY A 306 -8.21 19.41 8.00
C GLY A 306 -7.14 18.70 8.86
N LYS A 307 -7.10 17.38 8.84
CA LYS A 307 -6.15 16.52 9.55
C LYS A 307 -5.30 15.74 8.54
N GLY A 308 -4.21 15.19 9.04
CA GLY A 308 -3.55 14.03 8.43
C GLY A 308 -3.39 14.07 6.92
N VAL A 309 -4.01 13.07 6.28
CA VAL A 309 -3.91 12.82 4.84
C VAL A 309 -5.29 12.66 4.21
N ASN A 310 -5.37 12.95 2.92
CA ASN A 310 -6.54 12.54 2.16
C ASN A 310 -6.32 11.10 1.67
N GLY A 311 -7.25 10.18 1.93
CA GLY A 311 -7.24 8.86 1.27
C GLY A 311 -7.65 8.97 -0.19
N VAL A 312 -7.27 8.03 -1.05
CA VAL A 312 -7.58 8.07 -2.49
C VAL A 312 -9.08 8.14 -2.75
N ALA A 313 -9.89 7.37 -2.02
CA ALA A 313 -11.32 7.24 -2.23
C ALA A 313 -12.16 7.95 -1.16
N LYS A 314 -13.36 8.39 -1.56
CA LYS A 314 -14.46 8.75 -0.66
C LYS A 314 -15.65 7.82 -0.90
N ASN A 315 -16.62 7.82 0.02
CA ASN A 315 -17.73 6.86 0.05
C ASN A 315 -17.23 5.42 0.22
N VAL A 316 -16.27 5.21 1.11
CA VAL A 316 -15.73 3.89 1.44
C VAL A 316 -16.10 3.53 2.88
N LYS A 317 -16.27 2.24 3.12
CA LYS A 317 -16.32 1.65 4.46
C LYS A 317 -15.23 0.57 4.57
N LEU A 318 -14.28 0.76 5.47
CA LEU A 318 -13.13 -0.10 5.68
C LEU A 318 -13.48 -1.24 6.65
N MET A 319 -13.31 -2.48 6.21
CA MET A 319 -13.45 -3.67 7.03
C MET A 319 -12.06 -4.16 7.41
N SER A 320 -11.72 -4.17 8.70
CA SER A 320 -10.40 -4.58 9.18
C SER A 320 -10.34 -6.09 9.34
N ILE A 321 -9.42 -6.76 8.66
CA ILE A 321 -9.22 -8.20 8.82
C ILE A 321 -7.78 -8.45 9.21
N ARG A 322 -7.57 -8.83 10.47
CA ARG A 322 -6.24 -9.14 11.00
C ARG A 322 -5.89 -10.60 10.71
N ALA A 323 -4.96 -10.82 9.78
CA ALA A 323 -4.48 -12.15 9.36
C ALA A 323 -2.97 -12.20 9.09
N VAL A 324 -2.26 -11.06 9.14
CA VAL A 324 -0.82 -10.96 8.90
C VAL A 324 -0.10 -10.67 10.23
N PRO A 325 0.70 -11.61 10.75
CA PRO A 325 1.44 -11.43 12.00
C PRO A 325 2.78 -10.72 11.77
N ASN A 326 3.56 -10.50 12.84
CA ASN A 326 5.00 -10.31 12.71
C ASN A 326 5.65 -11.65 12.35
N GLY A 327 5.69 -11.94 11.05
CA GLY A 327 6.07 -13.22 10.43
C GLY A 327 5.27 -13.44 9.16
N ASP A 328 5.25 -14.67 8.63
CA ASP A 328 4.41 -14.97 7.46
C ASP A 328 2.98 -15.34 7.90
N GLU A 329 2.00 -14.92 7.11
CA GLU A 329 0.61 -15.32 7.24
C GLU A 329 0.39 -16.81 6.94
N TYR A 330 -0.68 -17.39 7.48
CA TYR A 330 -1.06 -18.79 7.23
C TYR A 330 -2.02 -18.89 6.03
N ASP A 331 -1.82 -19.89 5.16
CA ASP A 331 -2.69 -20.10 3.99
C ASP A 331 -4.18 -20.28 4.40
N LYS A 332 -4.42 -20.92 5.55
CA LYS A 332 -5.77 -21.08 6.13
C LYS A 332 -6.39 -19.73 6.48
N ASP A 333 -5.65 -18.89 7.21
CA ASP A 333 -6.13 -17.58 7.66
C ASP A 333 -6.45 -16.69 6.46
N ILE A 334 -5.58 -16.66 5.45
CA ILE A 334 -5.83 -15.86 4.23
C ILE A 334 -7.04 -16.39 3.45
N ALA A 335 -7.17 -17.70 3.28
CA ALA A 335 -8.32 -18.28 2.58
C ALA A 335 -9.64 -17.96 3.30
N LEU A 336 -9.67 -18.04 4.62
CA LEU A 336 -10.86 -17.71 5.43
C LEU A 336 -11.11 -16.20 5.51
N ALA A 337 -10.07 -15.37 5.58
CA ALA A 337 -10.16 -13.91 5.53
C ALA A 337 -10.79 -13.41 4.22
N ILE A 338 -10.37 -13.96 3.08
CA ILE A 338 -10.97 -13.63 1.78
C ILE A 338 -12.45 -14.02 1.76
N ARG A 339 -12.81 -15.20 2.27
CA ARG A 339 -14.20 -15.65 2.32
C ARG A 339 -15.05 -14.78 3.24
N TYR A 340 -14.54 -14.47 4.44
CA TYR A 340 -15.17 -13.56 5.38
C TYR A 340 -15.44 -12.19 4.74
N ALA A 341 -14.46 -11.60 4.07
CA ALA A 341 -14.63 -10.32 3.39
C ALA A 341 -15.74 -10.36 2.34
N VAL A 342 -15.73 -11.40 1.49
CA VAL A 342 -16.73 -11.61 0.44
C VAL A 342 -18.13 -11.78 1.03
N ASP A 343 -18.26 -12.59 2.07
CA ASP A 343 -19.54 -12.95 2.69
C ASP A 343 -20.14 -11.76 3.47
N ASN A 344 -19.29 -10.91 4.04
CA ASN A 344 -19.67 -9.64 4.66
C ASN A 344 -19.79 -8.46 3.68
N GLY A 345 -19.77 -8.72 2.36
CA GLY A 345 -20.19 -7.78 1.34
C GLY A 345 -19.09 -6.85 0.80
N ALA A 346 -17.82 -7.12 1.09
CA ALA A 346 -16.71 -6.41 0.47
C ALA A 346 -16.79 -6.49 -1.06
N LYS A 347 -16.45 -5.39 -1.75
CA LYS A 347 -16.34 -5.34 -3.21
C LYS A 347 -14.90 -5.30 -3.70
N ILE A 348 -13.99 -4.98 -2.79
CA ILE A 348 -12.55 -4.91 -2.98
C ILE A 348 -11.91 -5.48 -1.73
N ILE A 349 -10.88 -6.30 -1.90
CA ILE A 349 -10.02 -6.82 -0.84
C ILE A 349 -8.61 -6.35 -1.16
N ASN A 350 -8.00 -5.59 -0.25
CA ASN A 350 -6.61 -5.20 -0.32
C ASN A 350 -5.76 -6.24 0.43
N CYS A 351 -4.76 -6.77 -0.25
CA CYS A 351 -3.77 -7.73 0.27
C CYS A 351 -2.37 -7.11 0.14
N SER A 352 -1.91 -6.43 1.20
CA SER A 352 -0.58 -5.82 1.28
C SER A 352 0.43 -6.75 1.97
N PHE A 353 0.40 -8.02 1.62
CA PHE A 353 1.28 -9.06 2.15
C PHE A 353 1.68 -10.00 1.01
N GLY A 354 2.71 -10.80 1.24
CA GLY A 354 3.04 -11.92 0.37
C GLY A 354 4.25 -12.68 0.87
N LYS A 355 4.39 -13.92 0.41
CA LYS A 355 5.46 -14.83 0.85
C LYS A 355 5.96 -15.71 -0.29
N SER A 356 7.13 -16.32 -0.08
CA SER A 356 7.79 -17.18 -1.07
C SER A 356 7.46 -18.67 -0.93
N PHE A 357 6.81 -19.09 0.16
CA PHE A 357 6.43 -20.48 0.41
C PHE A 357 4.96 -20.54 0.79
N SER A 358 4.21 -21.49 0.23
CA SER A 358 2.77 -21.67 0.52
C SER A 358 2.40 -23.14 0.39
N PRO A 359 2.58 -23.96 1.46
CA PRO A 359 2.35 -25.40 1.41
C PRO A 359 0.90 -25.78 1.09
N ASN A 360 -0.07 -24.89 1.32
CA ASN A 360 -1.49 -25.09 1.04
C ASN A 360 -2.08 -23.98 0.16
N ALA A 361 -1.31 -23.48 -0.82
CA ALA A 361 -1.73 -22.42 -1.75
C ALA A 361 -3.11 -22.67 -2.39
N GLU A 362 -3.48 -23.94 -2.61
CA GLU A 362 -4.78 -24.30 -3.19
C GLU A 362 -5.98 -23.80 -2.36
N TRP A 363 -5.86 -23.67 -1.05
CA TRP A 363 -6.93 -23.07 -0.23
C TRP A 363 -7.17 -21.60 -0.58
N VAL A 364 -6.08 -20.85 -0.76
CA VAL A 364 -6.13 -19.43 -1.14
C VAL A 364 -6.61 -19.28 -2.58
N TYR A 365 -6.16 -20.15 -3.49
CA TYR A 365 -6.65 -20.17 -4.88
C TYR A 365 -8.16 -20.40 -4.97
N ASN A 366 -8.70 -21.34 -4.18
CA ASN A 366 -10.13 -21.56 -4.09
C ASN A 366 -10.88 -20.35 -3.51
N ALA A 367 -10.27 -19.61 -2.58
CA ALA A 367 -10.85 -18.38 -2.03
C ALA A 367 -10.84 -17.22 -3.05
N ILE A 368 -9.78 -17.10 -3.86
CA ILE A 368 -9.70 -16.15 -4.99
C ILE A 368 -10.80 -16.43 -6.00
N GLN A 369 -10.99 -17.69 -6.40
CA GLN A 369 -12.07 -18.08 -7.32
C GLN A 369 -13.45 -17.84 -6.71
N TYR A 370 -13.60 -18.06 -5.40
CA TYR A 370 -14.82 -17.70 -4.68
C TYR A 370 -15.10 -16.20 -4.77
N ALA A 371 -14.12 -15.34 -4.47
CA ALA A 371 -14.24 -13.89 -4.63
C ALA A 371 -14.60 -13.48 -6.07
N ALA A 372 -14.01 -14.12 -7.08
CA ALA A 372 -14.32 -13.89 -8.48
C ALA A 372 -15.79 -14.19 -8.79
N SER A 373 -16.28 -15.34 -8.33
CA SER A 373 -17.68 -15.77 -8.51
C SER A 373 -18.70 -14.87 -7.80
N ARG A 374 -18.24 -14.08 -6.83
CA ARG A 374 -19.06 -13.16 -6.02
C ARG A 374 -18.85 -11.69 -6.39
N ASP A 375 -18.19 -11.45 -7.53
CA ASP A 375 -17.94 -10.11 -8.06
C ASP A 375 -17.14 -9.23 -7.09
N VAL A 376 -16.04 -9.76 -6.56
CA VAL A 376 -15.11 -9.07 -5.64
C VAL A 376 -13.73 -8.95 -6.28
N LEU A 377 -13.17 -7.75 -6.29
CA LEU A 377 -11.81 -7.49 -6.78
C LEU A 377 -10.81 -7.75 -5.65
N ILE A 378 -9.69 -8.40 -5.94
CA ILE A 378 -8.54 -8.54 -5.04
C ILE A 378 -7.41 -7.69 -5.60
N VAL A 379 -6.80 -6.86 -4.76
CA VAL A 379 -5.65 -6.01 -5.10
C VAL A 379 -4.48 -6.47 -4.26
N HIS A 380 -3.40 -6.88 -4.91
CA HIS A 380 -2.27 -7.56 -4.27
C HIS A 380 -0.96 -6.80 -4.52
N ALA A 381 -0.14 -6.66 -3.48
CA ALA A 381 1.19 -6.09 -3.57
C ALA A 381 2.16 -7.07 -4.28
N ALA A 382 3.02 -6.58 -5.19
CA ALA A 382 3.94 -7.46 -5.93
C ALA A 382 5.10 -8.02 -5.07
N GLY A 383 5.38 -7.42 -3.91
CA GLY A 383 6.53 -7.74 -3.07
C GLY A 383 7.74 -6.80 -3.29
N ASN A 384 8.71 -6.88 -2.39
CA ASN A 384 9.72 -5.85 -2.17
C ASN A 384 11.17 -6.37 -2.32
N ASP A 385 11.39 -7.42 -3.12
CA ASP A 385 12.69 -8.08 -3.27
C ASP A 385 13.49 -7.61 -4.49
N GLY A 386 12.92 -6.72 -5.33
CA GLY A 386 13.50 -6.31 -6.60
C GLY A 386 13.53 -7.46 -7.63
N ASP A 387 12.64 -8.43 -7.49
CA ASP A 387 12.62 -9.67 -8.23
C ASP A 387 11.70 -9.63 -9.46
N ASN A 388 12.10 -10.39 -10.49
CA ASN A 388 11.23 -10.67 -11.63
C ASN A 388 10.29 -11.84 -11.30
N LEU A 389 9.00 -11.58 -11.09
CA LEU A 389 7.97 -12.57 -10.79
C LEU A 389 7.62 -13.49 -11.96
N ASP A 390 8.10 -13.20 -13.18
CA ASP A 390 7.99 -14.13 -14.30
C ASP A 390 8.99 -15.30 -14.18
N ASN A 391 9.97 -15.21 -13.28
CA ASN A 391 10.87 -16.30 -12.95
C ASN A 391 10.28 -17.17 -11.83
N MET A 392 10.08 -18.46 -12.09
CA MET A 392 9.54 -19.40 -11.10
C MET A 392 10.43 -19.61 -9.86
N GLU A 393 11.69 -19.22 -9.92
CA GLU A 393 12.56 -19.22 -8.72
C GLU A 393 12.28 -18.04 -7.77
N ASN A 394 11.44 -17.09 -8.19
CA ASN A 394 10.99 -15.95 -7.39
C ASN A 394 9.48 -16.07 -7.09
N PRO A 395 9.05 -17.14 -6.38
CA PRO A 395 7.65 -17.33 -6.09
C PRO A 395 7.13 -16.22 -5.18
N ASN A 396 5.92 -15.75 -5.48
CA ASN A 396 5.18 -14.80 -4.67
C ASN A 396 3.74 -15.29 -4.55
N TYR A 397 3.25 -15.39 -3.32
CA TYR A 397 1.92 -15.87 -3.00
C TYR A 397 1.17 -14.83 -2.15
N PRO A 398 -0.16 -14.70 -2.30
CA PRO A 398 -0.98 -15.39 -3.30
C PRO A 398 -0.72 -14.94 -4.73
N ASN A 399 -1.05 -15.79 -5.69
CA ASN A 399 -1.02 -15.45 -7.12
C ASN A 399 -2.22 -16.07 -7.85
N ASP A 400 -2.54 -15.54 -9.03
CA ASP A 400 -3.67 -15.95 -9.84
C ASP A 400 -3.27 -16.78 -11.07
N HIS A 401 -2.01 -17.20 -11.19
CA HIS A 401 -1.48 -17.88 -12.38
C HIS A 401 -0.88 -19.27 -12.09
N LYS A 402 -0.62 -19.65 -10.83
CA LYS A 402 0.03 -20.93 -10.45
C LYS A 402 1.33 -21.22 -11.23
N PHE A 403 2.09 -20.17 -11.56
CA PHE A 403 3.29 -20.23 -12.43
C PHE A 403 3.04 -20.76 -13.85
N ALA A 404 1.80 -20.75 -14.32
CA ALA A 404 1.44 -20.96 -15.72
C ALA A 404 1.39 -19.62 -16.48
N ASP A 405 1.34 -19.70 -17.82
CA ASP A 405 1.22 -18.53 -18.70
C ASP A 405 -0.18 -17.87 -18.64
N THR A 406 -1.14 -18.48 -17.94
CA THR A 406 -2.54 -18.02 -17.90
C THR A 406 -3.05 -17.84 -16.48
N GLU A 407 -3.77 -16.74 -16.24
CA GLU A 407 -4.49 -16.51 -14.99
C GLU A 407 -5.73 -17.44 -14.87
N PHE A 408 -5.93 -18.07 -13.71
CA PHE A 408 -7.15 -18.83 -13.39
C PHE A 408 -8.27 -17.95 -12.84
N ALA A 409 -7.99 -16.68 -12.56
CA ALA A 409 -8.95 -15.71 -12.02
C ALA A 409 -8.77 -14.35 -12.69
N ASN A 410 -9.88 -13.68 -13.01
CA ASN A 410 -9.88 -12.40 -13.74
C ASN A 410 -10.16 -11.19 -12.84
N ASN A 411 -10.03 -11.38 -11.53
CA ASN A 411 -10.39 -10.41 -10.47
C ASN A 411 -9.23 -10.08 -9.53
N VAL A 412 -8.00 -10.53 -9.80
CA VAL A 412 -6.80 -10.16 -9.03
C VAL A 412 -6.02 -9.12 -9.80
N ILE A 413 -5.54 -8.06 -9.15
CA ILE A 413 -4.60 -7.10 -9.75
C ILE A 413 -3.32 -7.03 -8.91
N THR A 414 -2.19 -7.35 -9.52
CA THR A 414 -0.87 -7.33 -8.85
C THR A 414 -0.15 -6.01 -9.14
N VAL A 415 0.29 -5.31 -8.09
CA VAL A 415 0.71 -3.91 -8.16
C VAL A 415 2.18 -3.74 -7.75
N GLY A 416 2.99 -3.22 -8.67
CA GLY A 416 4.36 -2.74 -8.40
C GLY A 416 4.40 -1.30 -7.87
N ALA A 417 5.53 -0.89 -7.30
CA ALA A 417 5.71 0.40 -6.65
C ALA A 417 6.52 1.39 -7.50
N LEU A 418 6.07 2.65 -7.50
CA LEU A 418 6.76 3.80 -8.06
C LEU A 418 7.30 4.71 -6.97
N THR A 419 8.32 5.48 -7.33
CA THR A 419 8.82 6.63 -6.57
C THR A 419 8.19 7.93 -7.10
N SER A 420 8.44 9.04 -6.41
CA SER A 420 8.05 10.37 -6.87
C SER A 420 8.88 10.92 -8.03
N ASP A 421 9.96 10.22 -8.42
CA ASP A 421 10.79 10.62 -9.54
C ASP A 421 10.17 10.14 -10.85
N TYR A 422 10.11 10.99 -11.87
CA TYR A 422 9.75 10.56 -13.22
C TYR A 422 11.00 10.26 -14.06
N GLY A 423 10.93 9.27 -14.96
CA GLY A 423 12.04 8.86 -15.82
C GLY A 423 12.70 7.56 -15.37
N SER A 424 14.03 7.46 -15.48
CA SER A 424 14.72 6.17 -15.31
C SER A 424 14.68 5.60 -13.90
N LYS A 425 14.46 6.43 -12.89
CA LYS A 425 14.39 6.04 -11.47
C LYS A 425 12.97 5.97 -10.92
N MET A 426 11.96 5.98 -11.80
CA MET A 426 10.55 6.01 -11.37
C MET A 426 10.05 4.71 -10.76
N VAL A 427 10.74 3.58 -11.01
CA VAL A 427 10.42 2.31 -10.37
C VAL A 427 11.16 2.24 -9.04
N ALA A 428 10.44 1.95 -7.96
CA ALA A 428 11.06 1.78 -6.66
C ALA A 428 12.08 0.63 -6.70
N ASN A 429 13.25 0.84 -6.13
CA ASN A 429 14.36 -0.13 -6.22
C ASN A 429 13.99 -1.51 -5.63
N PHE A 430 13.12 -1.56 -4.63
CA PHE A 430 12.63 -2.79 -4.01
C PHE A 430 11.48 -3.43 -4.81
N SER A 431 10.81 -2.72 -5.72
CA SER A 431 9.59 -3.26 -6.34
C SER A 431 9.89 -4.52 -7.14
N ASN A 432 9.17 -5.60 -6.83
CA ASN A 432 9.06 -6.71 -7.75
C ASN A 432 8.39 -6.25 -9.06
N TYR A 433 8.74 -6.91 -10.15
CA TYR A 433 8.29 -6.61 -11.50
C TYR A 433 8.05 -7.89 -12.29
N GLY A 434 7.40 -7.83 -13.45
CA GLY A 434 7.18 -8.99 -14.29
C GLY A 434 6.25 -8.67 -15.45
N LYS A 435 6.64 -9.03 -16.67
CA LYS A 435 5.85 -8.76 -17.87
C LYS A 435 4.50 -9.48 -17.83
N GLN A 436 4.41 -10.61 -17.14
CA GLN A 436 3.19 -11.41 -17.05
C GLN A 436 2.54 -11.27 -15.66
N ASN A 437 3.34 -11.33 -14.60
CA ASN A 437 2.83 -11.51 -13.23
C ASN A 437 2.71 -10.23 -12.40
N VAL A 438 3.05 -9.06 -12.96
CA VAL A 438 2.71 -7.74 -12.40
C VAL A 438 1.81 -6.99 -13.39
N ASP A 439 0.66 -6.49 -12.95
CA ASP A 439 -0.32 -5.90 -13.86
C ASP A 439 -0.04 -4.42 -14.16
N VAL A 440 0.24 -3.64 -13.12
CA VAL A 440 0.37 -2.18 -13.15
C VAL A 440 1.36 -1.71 -12.08
N PHE A 441 1.77 -0.45 -12.19
CA PHE A 441 2.53 0.24 -11.16
C PHE A 441 1.73 1.41 -10.57
N ALA A 442 1.91 1.69 -9.28
CA ALA A 442 1.30 2.82 -8.58
C ALA A 442 2.27 3.43 -7.55
N PRO A 443 2.02 4.65 -7.06
CA PRO A 443 2.80 5.27 -5.98
C PRO A 443 2.97 4.34 -4.78
N GLY A 444 4.20 4.03 -4.38
CA GLY A 444 4.47 3.09 -3.30
C GLY A 444 5.72 3.37 -2.47
N ASP A 445 6.62 4.25 -2.92
CA ASP A 445 7.78 4.67 -2.13
C ASP A 445 7.56 6.04 -1.46
N ALA A 446 8.01 6.18 -0.22
CA ALA A 446 7.80 7.38 0.62
C ALA A 446 6.35 7.90 0.55
N ILE A 447 5.39 7.06 0.92
CA ILE A 447 3.96 7.40 0.99
C ILE A 447 3.62 7.82 2.41
N TYR A 448 3.15 9.06 2.58
CA TYR A 448 2.69 9.58 3.86
C TYR A 448 1.27 9.09 4.16
N SER A 449 1.06 8.47 5.33
CA SER A 449 -0.26 8.01 5.75
C SER A 449 -0.38 7.85 7.26
N THR A 450 -1.56 7.39 7.71
CA THR A 450 -1.93 7.19 9.12
C THR A 450 -1.11 6.09 9.79
N LEU A 451 -0.65 6.31 11.02
CA LEU A 451 -0.06 5.33 11.91
C LEU A 451 -0.92 5.22 13.18
N PRO A 452 -0.84 4.12 13.95
CA PRO A 452 -1.56 4.01 15.22
C PRO A 452 -1.32 5.21 16.15
N ASN A 453 -2.30 5.48 17.02
CA ASN A 453 -2.22 6.54 18.03
C ASN A 453 -2.27 7.97 17.46
N ASN A 454 -3.04 8.19 16.38
CA ASN A 454 -3.23 9.48 15.71
C ASN A 454 -1.92 10.10 15.19
N ASP A 455 -1.00 9.24 14.75
CA ASP A 455 0.28 9.66 14.18
C ASP A 455 0.29 9.45 12.66
N TYR A 456 1.30 9.99 11.98
CA TYR A 456 1.40 9.94 10.53
C TYR A 456 2.86 9.96 10.09
N ASP A 457 3.23 9.02 9.22
CA ASP A 457 4.59 8.99 8.68
C ASP A 457 4.67 8.40 7.27
N PHE A 458 5.85 8.51 6.68
CA PHE A 458 6.21 7.94 5.40
C PHE A 458 6.55 6.44 5.55
N GLN A 459 5.96 5.61 4.69
CA GLN A 459 6.38 4.22 4.50
C GLN A 459 6.61 3.92 3.01
N GLY A 460 7.48 2.95 2.73
CA GLY A 460 7.81 2.51 1.38
C GLY A 460 7.56 1.01 1.20
N GLY A 461 6.86 0.66 0.12
CA GLY A 461 6.58 -0.72 -0.24
C GLY A 461 5.53 -0.84 -1.34
N THR A 462 5.53 -1.98 -2.03
CA THR A 462 4.38 -2.38 -2.87
C THR A 462 3.09 -2.49 -2.03
N SER A 463 3.23 -2.67 -0.71
CA SER A 463 2.18 -2.56 0.29
C SER A 463 1.48 -1.20 0.35
N MET A 464 2.11 -0.12 -0.12
CA MET A 464 1.51 1.22 -0.23
C MET A 464 0.93 1.46 -1.64
N ALA A 465 1.48 0.79 -2.65
CA ALA A 465 0.96 0.85 -4.02
C ALA A 465 -0.38 0.09 -4.18
N ALA A 466 -0.51 -1.09 -3.58
CA ALA A 466 -1.75 -1.86 -3.57
C ALA A 466 -2.97 -1.07 -3.04
N PRO A 467 -2.92 -0.43 -1.84
CA PRO A 467 -4.05 0.35 -1.33
C PRO A 467 -4.35 1.59 -2.18
N ALA A 468 -3.34 2.19 -2.81
CA ALA A 468 -3.55 3.28 -3.75
C ALA A 468 -4.44 2.82 -4.93
N VAL A 469 -4.18 1.63 -5.47
CA VAL A 469 -5.01 1.00 -6.51
C VAL A 469 -6.38 0.55 -5.99
N SER A 470 -6.45 0.02 -4.77
CA SER A 470 -7.73 -0.29 -4.08
C SER A 470 -8.62 0.95 -3.98
N GLY A 471 -8.04 2.12 -3.67
CA GLY A 471 -8.74 3.39 -3.68
C GLY A 471 -9.27 3.78 -5.07
N VAL A 472 -8.46 3.63 -6.13
CA VAL A 472 -8.93 3.89 -7.51
C VAL A 472 -10.06 2.93 -7.89
N ALA A 473 -9.96 1.64 -7.55
CA ALA A 473 -11.02 0.67 -7.75
C ALA A 473 -12.30 1.05 -6.99
N ALA A 474 -12.17 1.56 -5.76
CA ALA A 474 -13.29 2.00 -4.93
C ALA A 474 -13.99 3.23 -5.54
N LEU A 475 -13.22 4.19 -6.09
CA LEU A 475 -13.79 5.31 -6.85
C LEU A 475 -14.60 4.83 -8.04
N ILE A 476 -14.08 3.88 -8.84
CA ILE A 476 -14.80 3.34 -9.99
C ILE A 476 -16.10 2.67 -9.53
N ARG A 477 -16.04 1.77 -8.54
CA ARG A 477 -17.22 1.05 -8.00
C ARG A 477 -18.24 1.99 -7.34
N SER A 478 -17.78 3.07 -6.72
CA SER A 478 -18.64 4.06 -6.08
C SER A 478 -19.48 4.82 -7.11
N TYR A 479 -18.85 5.26 -8.19
CA TYR A 479 -19.51 6.10 -9.21
C TYR A 479 -20.13 5.31 -10.37
N TYR A 480 -19.70 4.07 -10.57
CA TYR A 480 -20.19 3.16 -11.62
C TYR A 480 -20.44 1.75 -11.06
N PRO A 481 -21.40 1.60 -10.12
CA PRO A 481 -21.63 0.36 -9.37
C PRO A 481 -22.10 -0.84 -10.21
N GLN A 482 -22.49 -0.62 -11.47
CA GLN A 482 -22.84 -1.68 -12.42
C GLN A 482 -21.63 -2.40 -13.02
N LEU A 483 -20.42 -1.85 -12.85
CA LEU A 483 -19.19 -2.46 -13.37
C LEU A 483 -18.75 -3.60 -12.45
N SER A 484 -18.55 -4.77 -13.05
CA SER A 484 -18.03 -5.97 -12.38
C SER A 484 -16.56 -5.82 -11.99
N ALA A 485 -16.09 -6.62 -11.04
CA ALA A 485 -14.70 -6.70 -10.60
C ALA A 485 -13.73 -6.85 -11.77
N SER A 486 -14.06 -7.75 -12.71
CA SER A 486 -13.24 -7.97 -13.91
C SER A 486 -13.20 -6.74 -14.83
N GLN A 487 -14.34 -6.04 -15.00
CA GLN A 487 -14.35 -4.79 -15.75
C GLN A 487 -13.54 -3.70 -15.05
N VAL A 488 -13.59 -3.61 -13.71
CA VAL A 488 -12.77 -2.68 -12.93
C VAL A 488 -11.27 -2.98 -13.08
N LYS A 489 -10.84 -4.25 -12.97
CA LYS A 489 -9.45 -4.68 -13.26
C LYS A 489 -9.03 -4.19 -14.64
N GLN A 490 -9.83 -4.49 -15.67
CA GLN A 490 -9.50 -4.12 -17.04
C GLN A 490 -9.48 -2.61 -17.27
N ILE A 491 -10.37 -1.83 -16.65
CA ILE A 491 -10.34 -0.36 -16.72
C ILE A 491 -9.01 0.16 -16.18
N ILE A 492 -8.61 -0.25 -14.98
CA ILE A 492 -7.37 0.22 -14.34
C ILE A 492 -6.15 -0.12 -15.21
N ILE A 493 -6.07 -1.37 -15.67
CA ILE A 493 -4.98 -1.87 -16.53
C ILE A 493 -4.94 -1.12 -17.87
N GLN A 494 -6.09 -0.80 -18.47
CA GLN A 494 -6.13 -0.20 -19.82
C GLN A 494 -6.09 1.33 -19.81
N SER A 495 -6.51 2.00 -18.75
CA SER A 495 -6.59 3.47 -18.70
C SER A 495 -5.33 4.16 -18.18
N GLY A 496 -4.37 3.40 -17.63
CA GLY A 496 -3.13 3.94 -17.08
C GLY A 496 -2.24 4.63 -18.11
N LEU A 497 -1.28 5.40 -17.60
CA LEU A 497 -0.29 6.16 -18.37
C LEU A 497 0.89 5.28 -18.74
N SER A 498 1.25 5.25 -20.02
CA SER A 498 2.44 4.55 -20.52
C SER A 498 3.60 5.53 -20.72
N SER A 499 4.82 5.12 -20.38
CA SER A 499 6.05 5.85 -20.74
C SER A 499 6.91 5.03 -21.68
N LYS A 500 7.58 5.71 -22.63
CA LYS A 500 8.64 5.13 -23.48
C LYS A 500 10.02 5.21 -22.84
N SER A 501 10.12 5.79 -21.63
CA SER A 501 11.39 5.93 -20.92
C SER A 501 12.04 4.58 -20.63
N SER A 502 13.36 4.56 -20.70
CA SER A 502 14.15 3.50 -20.06
C SER A 502 13.99 3.62 -18.55
N VAL A 503 13.85 2.51 -17.86
CA VAL A 503 13.69 2.41 -16.40
C VAL A 503 14.71 1.44 -15.82
N ILE A 504 15.16 1.73 -14.61
CA ILE A 504 16.02 0.88 -13.80
C ILE A 504 15.12 0.09 -12.85
N VAL A 505 15.33 -1.22 -12.76
CA VAL A 505 14.62 -2.11 -11.82
C VAL A 505 15.62 -2.68 -10.83
N ALA A 506 15.15 -3.10 -9.65
CA ALA A 506 15.99 -3.66 -8.58
C ALA A 506 17.13 -2.74 -8.09
N GLY A 507 17.07 -1.44 -8.40
CA GLY A 507 18.18 -0.50 -8.16
C GLY A 507 19.47 -0.81 -8.96
N ASP A 508 19.40 -1.67 -9.97
CA ASP A 508 20.56 -2.17 -10.73
C ASP A 508 20.55 -1.60 -12.15
N GLU A 509 21.47 -0.66 -12.43
CA GLU A 509 21.60 -0.02 -13.74
C GLU A 509 21.83 -1.02 -14.89
N THR A 510 22.41 -2.20 -14.59
CA THR A 510 22.63 -3.25 -15.59
C THR A 510 21.35 -3.95 -16.01
N LYS A 511 20.28 -3.83 -15.20
CA LYS A 511 18.93 -4.33 -15.49
C LYS A 511 18.04 -3.28 -16.15
N ALA A 512 18.60 -2.17 -16.63
CA ALA A 512 17.84 -1.15 -17.34
C ALA A 512 17.02 -1.76 -18.51
N THR A 513 15.75 -1.41 -18.57
CA THR A 513 14.78 -1.94 -19.53
C THR A 513 13.74 -0.89 -19.90
N THR A 514 12.72 -1.22 -20.67
CA THR A 514 11.62 -0.32 -20.99
C THR A 514 10.43 -0.57 -20.08
N PHE A 515 9.66 0.47 -19.76
CA PHE A 515 8.55 0.36 -18.81
C PHE A 515 7.45 -0.62 -19.26
N ASP A 516 7.28 -0.81 -20.57
CA ASP A 516 6.36 -1.81 -21.13
C ASP A 516 6.79 -3.27 -20.90
N LYS A 517 8.03 -3.51 -20.47
CA LYS A 517 8.57 -4.85 -20.22
C LYS A 517 8.51 -5.30 -18.76
N ILE A 518 8.10 -4.42 -17.84
CA ILE A 518 8.15 -4.69 -16.40
C ILE A 518 6.77 -4.93 -15.78
N SER A 519 5.70 -4.76 -16.56
CA SER A 519 4.33 -5.14 -16.20
C SER A 519 3.54 -5.57 -17.44
N LYS A 520 2.44 -6.29 -17.22
CA LYS A 520 1.47 -6.70 -18.24
C LYS A 520 0.98 -5.49 -19.03
N SER A 521 0.54 -4.44 -18.34
CA SER A 521 0.04 -3.21 -18.97
C SER A 521 1.13 -2.30 -19.52
N GLY A 522 2.31 -2.28 -18.88
CA GLY A 522 3.29 -1.23 -19.12
C GLY A 522 2.81 0.15 -18.68
N LYS A 523 1.96 0.22 -17.63
CA LYS A 523 1.24 1.44 -17.25
C LYS A 523 1.32 1.77 -15.77
N MET A 524 1.37 3.07 -15.50
CA MET A 524 1.16 3.69 -14.21
C MET A 524 -0.33 3.95 -14.02
N VAL A 525 -0.89 3.58 -12.87
CA VAL A 525 -2.31 3.77 -12.58
C VAL A 525 -2.67 5.27 -12.60
N ASN A 526 -3.82 5.60 -13.18
CA ASN A 526 -4.31 6.97 -13.28
C ASN A 526 -5.83 7.02 -13.04
N ALA A 527 -6.23 7.58 -11.91
CA ALA A 527 -7.61 7.67 -11.46
C ALA A 527 -8.48 8.52 -12.39
N TYR A 528 -7.94 9.61 -12.92
CA TYR A 528 -8.64 10.50 -13.85
C TYR A 528 -9.04 9.74 -15.13
N ASN A 529 -8.08 9.11 -15.79
CA ASN A 529 -8.33 8.29 -16.98
C ASN A 529 -9.26 7.12 -16.68
N ALA A 530 -9.08 6.47 -15.53
CA ALA A 530 -9.91 5.33 -15.13
C ALA A 530 -11.40 5.71 -15.01
N LEU A 531 -11.71 6.88 -14.44
CA LEU A 531 -13.10 7.34 -14.35
C LEU A 531 -13.69 7.75 -15.70
N ILE A 532 -12.89 8.24 -16.65
CA ILE A 532 -13.33 8.50 -18.03
C ILE A 532 -13.67 7.19 -18.73
N PHE A 533 -12.78 6.19 -18.64
CA PHE A 533 -13.00 4.86 -19.22
C PHE A 533 -14.24 4.20 -18.60
N ALA A 534 -14.37 4.24 -17.27
CA ALA A 534 -15.53 3.73 -16.56
C ALA A 534 -16.83 4.40 -17.04
N GLU A 535 -16.84 5.72 -17.25
CA GLU A 535 -17.99 6.42 -17.79
C GLU A 535 -18.36 5.93 -19.19
N GLN A 536 -17.38 5.80 -20.08
CA GLN A 536 -17.60 5.39 -21.46
C GLN A 536 -18.11 3.94 -21.55
N ILE A 537 -17.51 3.02 -20.80
CA ILE A 537 -17.92 1.62 -20.74
C ILE A 537 -19.31 1.49 -20.12
N SER A 538 -19.57 2.22 -19.04
CA SER A 538 -20.89 2.20 -18.35
C SER A 538 -22.04 2.67 -19.24
N LYS A 539 -21.74 3.51 -20.25
CA LYS A 539 -22.70 4.03 -21.24
C LYS A 539 -22.70 3.23 -22.55
N GLY A 540 -21.94 2.14 -22.65
CA GLY A 540 -21.80 1.33 -23.87
C GLY A 540 -21.10 2.05 -25.02
N LYS A 541 -20.34 3.13 -24.74
CA LYS A 541 -19.61 3.90 -25.75
C LYS A 541 -18.21 3.35 -26.05
N MET A 542 -17.70 2.50 -25.17
CA MET A 542 -16.42 1.82 -25.29
C MET A 542 -16.60 0.37 -24.88
N THR A 543 -15.87 -0.54 -25.55
CA THR A 543 -15.77 -1.94 -25.16
C THR A 543 -14.36 -2.21 -24.67
N LEU A 544 -14.22 -3.00 -23.61
CA LEU A 544 -12.93 -3.44 -23.12
C LEU A 544 -12.33 -4.44 -24.09
N THR A 545 -11.04 -4.32 -24.39
CA THR A 545 -10.35 -5.36 -25.15
C THR A 545 -10.08 -6.53 -24.22
N ASN A 546 -10.60 -7.72 -24.55
CA ASN A 546 -10.25 -8.95 -23.86
C ASN A 546 -8.82 -9.32 -24.25
N ASN A 547 -7.82 -8.83 -23.51
CA ASN A 547 -6.46 -9.33 -23.62
C ASN A 547 -6.42 -10.72 -22.97
N THR A 548 -6.87 -11.72 -23.74
CA THR A 548 -6.81 -13.15 -23.44
C THR A 548 -5.61 -13.79 -24.13
N LYS A 549 -4.46 -13.11 -24.11
CA LYS A 549 -3.20 -13.68 -24.60
C LYS A 549 -2.26 -13.89 -23.45
#